data_AF-A0A5C9CC09-F1
#
_entry.id   AF-A0A5C9CC09-F1
#
_cell.length_a   1.000
_cell.length_b   1.000
_cell.length_c   1.000
_cell.angle_alpha   90.00
_cell.angle_beta   90.00
_cell.angle_gamma   90.00
#
_symmetry.space_group_name_H-M   'P 1'
#
loop_
_entity.id
_entity.type
_entity.pdbx_description
1 polymer ?
#
loop_
_entity_poly.entity_id
_entity_poly.type
_entity_poly.pdbx_seq_one_letter_code
_entity_poly.pdbx_strand_id
1 'polypeptide(L)'
;MLQDARIRRFATEFACQWLHIYDFDTLDEKSEKHFPEFRDLRGDMYEESIRFFTDAFQRDASVLSFFDADHTFVNERLAKFYGVQVGQAFQPDPIASTGQPGKADLRWARITDLKQHGRGGLLGMAATLAKQSGASRTSPILRGNWVSEVLLGEKLPKPPKGVPQLPEDEAALEGKTVRQLVELHSIDEKCIKCHERIDPFGFALEGFDTIGRRRDKDLGNRPIDTKTKTP
;
A
#
# COMPACT_ATOMS: atom_id res chain seq x y z
N MET A 1 -23.36 17.61 -6.83
CA MET A 1 -23.24 16.42 -5.96
C MET A 1 -21.79 16.03 -5.75
N LEU A 2 -20.98 15.85 -6.80
CA LEU A 2 -19.56 15.46 -6.65
C LEU A 2 -18.68 16.55 -5.99
N GLN A 3 -18.96 17.84 -6.23
CA GLN A 3 -18.24 18.96 -5.60
C GLN A 3 -18.62 19.21 -4.14
N ASP A 4 -19.58 18.48 -3.60
CA ASP A 4 -20.05 18.67 -2.23
C ASP A 4 -19.06 18.04 -1.25
N ALA A 5 -18.79 18.70 -0.13
CA ALA A 5 -17.87 18.19 0.90
C ALA A 5 -18.27 16.79 1.43
N ARG A 6 -19.55 16.43 1.33
CA ARG A 6 -20.05 15.08 1.68
C ARG A 6 -19.42 13.96 0.85
N ILE A 7 -18.83 14.25 -0.32
CA ILE A 7 -18.14 13.24 -1.15
C ILE A 7 -16.97 12.56 -0.42
N ARG A 8 -16.35 13.25 0.55
CA ARG A 8 -15.32 12.69 1.42
C ARG A 8 -15.82 11.46 2.18
N ARG A 9 -17.09 11.47 2.65
CA ARG A 9 -17.68 10.31 3.32
C ARG A 9 -17.77 9.11 2.39
N PHE A 10 -18.05 9.33 1.10
CA PHE A 10 -18.04 8.24 0.12
C PHE A 10 -16.61 7.70 -0.10
N ALA A 11 -15.59 8.56 -0.15
CA ALA A 11 -14.18 8.12 -0.16
C ALA A 11 -13.83 7.25 1.06
N THR A 12 -14.22 7.68 2.25
CA THR A 12 -13.96 6.90 3.49
C THR A 12 -14.76 5.60 3.53
N GLU A 13 -16.07 5.65 3.36
CA GLU A 13 -16.96 4.50 3.62
C GLU A 13 -16.98 3.50 2.48
N PHE A 14 -16.80 3.94 1.23
CA PHE A 14 -16.81 3.03 0.08
C PHE A 14 -15.40 2.68 -0.38
N ALA A 15 -14.57 3.68 -0.71
CA ALA A 15 -13.29 3.41 -1.35
C ALA A 15 -12.28 2.76 -0.38
N CYS A 16 -12.20 3.23 0.86
CA CYS A 16 -11.32 2.59 1.84
C CYS A 16 -11.82 1.19 2.24
N GLN A 17 -13.13 0.94 2.28
CA GLN A 17 -13.66 -0.42 2.48
C GLN A 17 -13.29 -1.33 1.31
N TRP A 18 -13.48 -0.87 0.05
CA TRP A 18 -13.08 -1.61 -1.14
C TRP A 18 -11.60 -1.99 -1.11
N LEU A 19 -10.72 -1.08 -0.72
CA LEU A 19 -9.28 -1.36 -0.59
C LEU A 19 -8.88 -2.15 0.66
N HIS A 20 -9.84 -2.50 1.53
CA HIS A 20 -9.62 -3.14 2.83
C HIS A 20 -8.81 -2.31 3.84
N ILE A 21 -8.82 -0.98 3.71
CA ILE A 21 -8.12 -0.02 4.59
C ILE A 21 -9.09 0.88 5.37
N TYR A 22 -10.36 0.48 5.52
CA TYR A 22 -11.28 1.16 6.44
C TYR A 22 -10.76 1.07 7.88
N ASP A 23 -10.87 2.19 8.63
CA ASP A 23 -10.32 2.35 9.98
C ASP A 23 -8.81 2.05 10.09
N PHE A 24 -8.04 2.24 9.00
CA PHE A 24 -6.60 1.92 8.98
C PHE A 24 -5.79 2.72 10.02
N ASP A 25 -6.24 3.91 10.40
CA ASP A 25 -5.63 4.73 11.45
C ASP A 25 -5.69 4.11 12.85
N THR A 26 -6.50 3.06 13.03
CA THR A 26 -6.57 2.26 14.26
C THR A 26 -5.59 1.08 14.27
N LEU A 27 -4.98 0.73 13.14
CA LEU A 27 -4.12 -0.44 12.99
C LEU A 27 -2.89 -0.37 13.90
N ASP A 28 -2.74 -1.30 14.84
CA ASP A 28 -1.67 -1.32 15.86
C ASP A 28 -0.81 -2.59 15.84
N GLU A 29 -0.90 -3.39 14.78
CA GLU A 29 -0.24 -4.69 14.67
C GLU A 29 1.24 -4.62 14.25
N LYS A 30 1.75 -3.46 13.81
CA LYS A 30 3.12 -3.35 13.28
C LYS A 30 4.14 -3.31 14.41
N SER A 31 5.27 -4.00 14.20
CA SER A 31 6.33 -4.12 15.19
C SER A 31 6.96 -2.77 15.53
N GLU A 32 6.78 -2.29 16.75
CA GLU A 32 7.42 -1.06 17.23
C GLU A 32 8.95 -1.16 17.28
N LYS A 33 9.49 -2.38 17.35
CA LYS A 33 10.93 -2.62 17.28
C LYS A 33 11.50 -2.29 15.90
N HIS A 34 10.80 -2.71 14.84
CA HIS A 34 11.28 -2.57 13.45
C HIS A 34 10.74 -1.32 12.76
N PHE A 35 9.57 -0.84 13.17
CA PHE A 35 8.82 0.26 12.55
C PHE A 35 8.27 1.23 13.60
N PRO A 36 9.11 1.82 14.48
CA PRO A 36 8.66 2.68 15.58
C PRO A 36 7.84 3.89 15.12
N GLU A 37 8.08 4.38 13.90
CA GLU A 37 7.38 5.50 13.28
C GLU A 37 5.95 5.16 12.81
N PHE A 38 5.57 3.89 12.71
CA PHE A 38 4.30 3.49 12.10
C PHE A 38 3.09 4.08 12.83
N ARG A 39 3.14 4.11 14.17
CA ARG A 39 2.06 4.63 15.01
C ARG A 39 1.72 6.08 14.69
N ASP A 40 2.73 6.90 14.41
CA ASP A 40 2.56 8.32 14.08
C ASP A 40 2.20 8.53 12.61
N LEU A 41 2.54 7.59 11.73
CA LEU A 41 2.29 7.66 10.30
C LEU A 41 0.94 7.09 9.86
N ARG A 42 0.38 6.11 10.57
CA ARG A 42 -0.81 5.37 10.09
C ARG A 42 -2.02 6.27 9.82
N GLY A 43 -2.20 7.32 10.63
CA GLY A 43 -3.25 8.32 10.40
C GLY A 43 -3.01 9.14 9.12
N ASP A 44 -1.74 9.49 8.85
CA ASP A 44 -1.37 10.21 7.63
C ASP A 44 -1.52 9.33 6.38
N MET A 45 -1.13 8.06 6.46
CA MET A 45 -1.32 7.08 5.38
C MET A 45 -2.81 6.87 5.05
N TYR A 46 -3.65 6.85 6.08
CA TYR A 46 -5.10 6.73 5.88
C TYR A 46 -5.68 7.98 5.23
N GLU A 47 -5.27 9.15 5.73
CA GLU A 47 -5.70 10.45 5.19
C GLU A 47 -5.28 10.66 3.74
N GLU A 48 -4.07 10.23 3.33
CA GLU A 48 -3.64 10.20 1.92
C GLU A 48 -4.67 9.46 1.05
N SER A 49 -5.07 8.27 1.48
CA SER A 49 -5.99 7.42 0.72
C SER A 49 -7.36 8.10 0.57
N ILE A 50 -7.87 8.69 1.65
CA ILE A 50 -9.15 9.40 1.64
C ILE A 50 -9.08 10.62 0.71
N ARG A 51 -8.01 11.41 0.77
CA ARG A 51 -7.80 12.58 -0.10
C ARG A 51 -7.70 12.19 -1.56
N PHE A 52 -6.94 11.13 -1.86
CA PHE A 52 -6.80 10.61 -3.21
C PHE A 52 -8.16 10.27 -3.84
N PHE A 53 -9.01 9.53 -3.13
CA PHE A 53 -10.34 9.19 -3.63
C PHE A 53 -11.30 10.38 -3.65
N THR A 54 -11.22 11.27 -2.66
CA THR A 54 -12.02 12.50 -2.63
C THR A 54 -11.73 13.35 -3.88
N ASP A 55 -10.44 13.55 -4.21
CA ASP A 55 -10.01 14.27 -5.41
C ASP A 55 -10.49 13.58 -6.68
N ALA A 56 -10.27 12.27 -6.78
CA ALA A 56 -10.71 11.50 -7.93
C ALA A 56 -12.22 11.62 -8.18
N PHE A 57 -13.04 11.50 -7.14
CA PHE A 57 -14.50 11.62 -7.27
C PHE A 57 -14.95 13.05 -7.59
N GLN A 58 -14.31 14.05 -6.99
CA GLN A 58 -14.60 15.46 -7.29
C GLN A 58 -14.26 15.81 -8.74
N ARG A 59 -13.19 15.23 -9.29
CA ARG A 59 -12.77 15.46 -10.67
C ARG A 59 -13.46 14.55 -11.69
N ASP A 60 -14.38 13.69 -11.26
CA ASP A 60 -14.99 12.64 -12.10
C ASP A 60 -13.91 11.85 -12.87
N ALA A 61 -12.85 11.48 -12.14
CA ALA A 61 -11.67 10.87 -12.72
C ALA A 61 -11.97 9.43 -13.17
N SER A 62 -11.35 9.03 -14.29
CA SER A 62 -11.40 7.64 -14.75
C SER A 62 -10.86 6.69 -13.67
N VAL A 63 -11.51 5.55 -13.50
CA VAL A 63 -11.05 4.46 -12.61
C VAL A 63 -9.63 4.00 -12.97
N LEU A 64 -9.25 4.07 -14.26
CA LEU A 64 -7.89 3.69 -14.70
C LEU A 64 -6.81 4.60 -14.10
N SER A 65 -7.16 5.84 -13.74
CA SER A 65 -6.23 6.76 -13.07
C SER A 65 -5.82 6.26 -11.69
N PHE A 66 -6.57 5.34 -11.07
CA PHE A 66 -6.21 4.79 -9.77
C PHE A 66 -4.93 3.95 -9.85
N PHE A 67 -4.66 3.35 -11.00
CA PHE A 67 -3.48 2.50 -11.21
C PHE A 67 -2.29 3.28 -11.76
N ASP A 68 -2.54 4.24 -12.66
CA ASP A 68 -1.48 4.98 -13.36
C ASP A 68 -1.21 6.38 -12.77
N ALA A 69 -1.84 6.74 -11.65
CA ALA A 69 -1.66 8.05 -11.03
C ALA A 69 -0.19 8.31 -10.68
N ASP A 70 0.32 9.41 -11.22
CA ASP A 70 1.65 9.95 -10.93
C ASP A 70 1.60 11.08 -9.89
N HIS A 71 0.63 11.03 -8.98
CA HIS A 71 0.45 12.03 -7.93
C HIS A 71 -0.12 11.41 -6.67
N THR A 72 0.07 12.09 -5.55
CA THR A 72 -0.58 11.75 -4.28
C THR A 72 -0.73 12.98 -3.39
N PHE A 73 -1.31 12.79 -2.20
CA PHE A 73 -1.51 13.81 -1.18
C PHE A 73 -0.66 13.47 0.03
N VAL A 74 0.18 14.40 0.47
CA VAL A 74 1.04 14.20 1.64
C VAL A 74 1.05 15.41 2.55
N ASN A 75 1.26 15.15 3.84
CA ASN A 75 1.77 16.14 4.78
C ASN A 75 3.30 16.01 4.90
N GLU A 76 3.93 16.81 5.75
CA GLU A 76 5.39 16.80 5.93
C GLU A 76 5.95 15.43 6.37
N ARG A 77 5.27 14.75 7.31
CA ARG A 77 5.71 13.43 7.80
C ARG A 77 5.65 12.36 6.72
N LEU A 78 4.54 12.30 5.99
CA LEU A 78 4.35 11.32 4.92
C LEU A 78 5.26 11.62 3.72
N ALA A 79 5.51 12.89 3.40
CA ALA A 79 6.47 13.29 2.38
C ALA A 79 7.88 12.78 2.71
N LYS A 80 8.33 13.00 3.96
CA LYS A 80 9.61 12.47 4.46
C LYS A 80 9.66 10.95 4.40
N PHE A 81 8.57 10.28 4.79
CA PHE A 81 8.46 8.83 4.72
C PHE A 81 8.56 8.28 3.27
N TYR A 82 8.03 9.01 2.29
CA TYR A 82 8.14 8.68 0.86
C TYR A 82 9.45 9.12 0.21
N GLY A 83 10.31 9.85 0.92
CA GLY A 83 11.53 10.41 0.35
C GLY A 83 11.28 11.52 -0.68
N VAL A 84 10.13 12.20 -0.56
CA VAL A 84 9.75 13.32 -1.43
C VAL A 84 10.05 14.63 -0.70
N GLN A 85 10.75 15.56 -1.35
CA GLN A 85 11.08 16.84 -0.76
C GLN A 85 9.90 17.80 -0.81
N VAL A 86 9.67 18.50 0.31
CA VAL A 86 8.67 19.56 0.41
C VAL A 86 9.26 20.92 -0.02
N GLY A 87 8.93 21.42 -1.21
CA GLY A 87 9.36 22.72 -1.75
C GLY A 87 8.64 23.14 -3.05
N GLN A 88 8.42 24.45 -3.27
CA GLN A 88 7.71 25.22 -4.34
C GLN A 88 6.75 24.60 -5.39
N ALA A 89 6.81 23.31 -5.71
CA ALA A 89 5.82 22.56 -6.50
C ALA A 89 4.62 22.06 -5.65
N PHE A 90 4.41 22.64 -4.46
CA PHE A 90 3.35 22.25 -3.53
C PHE A 90 2.14 23.07 -3.87
N GLN A 91 1.17 22.43 -4.54
CA GLN A 91 -0.17 23.00 -4.57
C GLN A 91 -0.82 22.65 -3.23
N PRO A 92 -1.20 23.66 -2.42
CA PRO A 92 -2.00 23.41 -1.23
C PRO A 92 -3.16 22.51 -1.60
N ASP A 93 -3.43 21.51 -0.78
CA ASP A 93 -4.49 20.56 -1.10
C ASP A 93 -5.82 21.32 -1.27
N PRO A 94 -6.46 21.28 -2.46
CA PRO A 94 -7.74 21.93 -2.67
C PRO A 94 -8.85 21.32 -1.79
N ILE A 95 -8.62 20.14 -1.21
CA ILE A 95 -9.56 19.42 -0.36
C ILE A 95 -9.38 19.84 1.10
N ALA A 96 -10.40 20.52 1.63
CA ALA A 96 -10.48 20.81 3.05
C ALA A 96 -10.57 19.51 3.86
N SER A 97 -9.67 19.32 4.84
CA SER A 97 -9.81 18.22 5.83
C SER A 97 -11.09 18.33 6.65
N THR A 98 -11.63 19.54 6.80
CA THR A 98 -12.73 19.86 7.71
C THR A 98 -14.12 19.84 7.06
N GLY A 99 -14.23 19.45 5.79
CA GLY A 99 -15.51 19.44 5.07
C GLY A 99 -16.13 20.84 4.88
N GLN A 100 -15.37 21.91 5.12
CA GLN A 100 -15.79 23.28 4.81
C GLN A 100 -15.36 23.62 3.37
N PRO A 101 -16.29 23.90 2.46
CA PRO A 101 -15.96 24.33 1.10
C PRO A 101 -15.06 25.58 1.11
N GLY A 102 -13.96 25.55 0.38
CA GLY A 102 -13.17 26.76 0.06
C GLY A 102 -12.03 27.14 1.04
N LYS A 103 -11.68 26.30 2.02
CA LYS A 103 -10.46 26.50 2.83
C LYS A 103 -9.46 25.36 2.62
N ALA A 104 -8.40 25.64 1.87
CA ALA A 104 -7.30 24.69 1.67
C ALA A 104 -6.67 24.29 3.03
N ASP A 105 -6.41 23.00 3.22
CA ASP A 105 -5.64 22.54 4.38
C ASP A 105 -4.15 22.71 4.06
N LEU A 106 -3.56 23.80 4.57
CA LEU A 106 -2.16 24.15 4.30
C LEU A 106 -1.14 23.14 4.86
N ARG A 107 -1.58 22.15 5.65
CA ARG A 107 -0.72 21.06 6.15
C ARG A 107 -0.56 19.94 5.13
N TRP A 108 -1.39 19.92 4.09
CA TRP A 108 -1.42 18.90 3.06
C TRP A 108 -1.15 19.51 1.70
N ALA A 109 -0.49 18.75 0.85
CA ALA A 109 -0.22 19.15 -0.51
C ALA A 109 -0.40 17.99 -1.47
N ARG A 110 -0.87 18.34 -2.66
CA ARG A 110 -0.83 17.44 -3.81
C ARG A 110 0.55 17.53 -4.44
N ILE A 111 1.22 16.39 -4.62
CA ILE A 111 2.52 16.30 -5.29
C ILE A 111 2.39 15.41 -6.53
N THR A 112 3.04 15.79 -7.62
CA THR A 112 3.17 15.02 -8.87
C THR A 112 4.53 14.29 -8.97
N ASP A 113 4.76 13.59 -10.06
CA ASP A 113 6.03 12.92 -10.39
C ASP A 113 6.42 11.83 -9.36
N LEU A 114 5.42 11.22 -8.72
CA LEU A 114 5.62 10.15 -7.73
C LEU A 114 6.29 8.91 -8.32
N LYS A 115 6.11 8.64 -9.63
CA LYS A 115 6.70 7.50 -10.33
C LYS A 115 8.22 7.54 -10.30
N GLN A 116 8.84 8.72 -10.29
CA GLN A 116 10.30 8.85 -10.15
C GLN A 116 10.79 8.39 -8.76
N HIS A 117 9.90 8.39 -7.76
CA HIS A 117 10.14 7.86 -6.43
C HIS A 117 9.75 6.37 -6.31
N GLY A 118 9.47 5.70 -7.43
CA GLY A 118 9.07 4.29 -7.48
C GLY A 118 7.69 4.03 -6.87
N ARG A 119 6.83 5.05 -6.79
CA ARG A 119 5.49 5.01 -6.20
C ARG A 119 4.47 5.56 -7.19
N GLY A 120 3.25 5.03 -7.18
CA GLY A 120 2.16 5.57 -8.01
C GLY A 120 0.90 4.76 -7.83
N GLY A 121 -0.24 5.43 -7.95
CA GLY A 121 -1.56 4.80 -7.82
C GLY A 121 -1.75 3.98 -6.53
N LEU A 122 -2.73 3.07 -6.57
CA LEU A 122 -3.13 2.24 -5.44
C LEU A 122 -2.03 1.26 -5.00
N LEU A 123 -1.25 0.75 -5.95
CA LEU A 123 -0.17 -0.21 -5.67
C LEU A 123 0.99 0.44 -4.91
N GLY A 124 1.13 1.76 -5.03
CA GLY A 124 2.10 2.53 -4.27
C GLY A 124 1.64 2.85 -2.85
N MET A 125 0.35 2.96 -2.55
CA MET A 125 -0.17 3.50 -1.28
C MET A 125 0.31 2.74 -0.05
N ALA A 126 0.87 3.46 0.93
CA ALA A 126 1.43 2.83 2.12
C ALA A 126 0.38 2.15 3.00
N ALA A 127 -0.84 2.72 3.12
CA ALA A 127 -1.92 2.11 3.88
C ALA A 127 -2.25 0.69 3.37
N THR A 128 -2.39 0.54 2.06
CA THR A 128 -2.64 -0.76 1.43
C THR A 128 -1.48 -1.72 1.62
N LEU A 129 -0.25 -1.28 1.32
CA LEU A 129 0.95 -2.11 1.43
C LEU A 129 1.15 -2.61 2.88
N ALA A 130 0.92 -1.74 3.85
CA ALA A 130 1.01 -2.04 5.26
C ALA A 130 -0.11 -2.99 5.71
N LYS A 131 -1.35 -2.73 5.31
CA LYS A 131 -2.49 -3.59 5.66
C LYS A 131 -2.32 -5.01 5.13
N GLN A 132 -1.73 -5.16 3.95
CA GLN A 132 -1.45 -6.46 3.33
C GLN A 132 -0.05 -6.97 3.69
N SER A 133 0.35 -6.89 4.96
CA SER A 133 1.66 -7.36 5.46
C SER A 133 1.56 -7.84 6.90
N GLY A 134 2.55 -8.58 7.37
CA GLY A 134 2.63 -9.00 8.78
C GLY A 134 3.05 -7.86 9.71
N ALA A 135 3.33 -8.20 10.98
CA ALA A 135 3.82 -7.25 11.98
C ALA A 135 5.30 -6.86 11.76
N SER A 136 6.14 -7.86 11.50
CA SER A 136 7.61 -7.75 11.42
C SER A 136 8.17 -8.21 10.07
N ARG A 137 7.31 -8.43 9.08
CA ARG A 137 7.70 -8.86 7.73
C ARG A 137 6.67 -8.49 6.68
N THR A 138 7.12 -8.36 5.44
CA THR A 138 6.21 -8.32 4.29
C THR A 138 5.48 -9.65 4.12
N SER A 139 4.45 -9.63 3.28
CA SER A 139 3.74 -10.84 2.86
C SER A 139 3.39 -10.77 1.39
N PRO A 140 4.25 -11.29 0.48
CA PRO A 140 3.94 -11.39 -0.94
C PRO A 140 2.61 -12.08 -1.21
N ILE A 141 2.26 -13.08 -0.39
CA ILE A 141 0.99 -13.81 -0.51
C ILE A 141 -0.21 -12.91 -0.21
N LEU A 142 -0.18 -12.13 0.88
CA LEU A 142 -1.29 -11.22 1.20
C LEU A 142 -1.40 -10.10 0.17
N ARG A 143 -0.26 -9.48 -0.22
CA ARG A 143 -0.24 -8.43 -1.25
C ARG A 143 -0.72 -8.94 -2.60
N GLY A 144 -0.22 -10.09 -3.03
CA GLY A 144 -0.60 -10.71 -4.29
C GLY A 144 -2.08 -11.11 -4.31
N ASN A 145 -2.57 -11.74 -3.23
CA ASN A 145 -3.98 -12.12 -3.13
C ASN A 145 -4.89 -10.88 -3.14
N TRP A 146 -4.49 -9.80 -2.46
CA TRP A 146 -5.19 -8.53 -2.53
C TRP A 146 -5.25 -7.97 -3.95
N VAL A 147 -4.14 -7.97 -4.70
CA VAL A 147 -4.16 -7.55 -6.11
C VAL A 147 -5.12 -8.43 -6.93
N SER A 148 -5.00 -9.76 -6.83
CA SER A 148 -5.79 -10.68 -7.64
C SER A 148 -7.29 -10.64 -7.32
N GLU A 149 -7.69 -10.67 -6.05
CA GLU A 149 -9.11 -10.71 -5.68
C GLU A 149 -9.76 -9.33 -5.64
N VAL A 150 -9.06 -8.30 -5.12
CA VAL A 150 -9.66 -6.99 -4.87
C VAL A 150 -9.57 -6.07 -6.09
N LEU A 151 -8.45 -6.11 -6.82
CA LEU A 151 -8.23 -5.22 -7.96
C LEU A 151 -8.59 -5.88 -9.30
N LEU A 152 -8.21 -7.15 -9.49
CA LEU A 152 -8.49 -7.87 -10.73
C LEU A 152 -9.83 -8.62 -10.71
N GLY A 153 -10.47 -8.75 -9.55
CA GLY A 153 -11.78 -9.40 -9.40
C GLY A 153 -11.72 -10.92 -9.60
N GLU A 154 -10.55 -11.51 -9.46
CA GLU A 154 -10.40 -12.96 -9.53
C GLU A 154 -11.01 -13.64 -8.30
N LYS A 155 -11.41 -14.91 -8.47
CA LYS A 155 -11.85 -15.76 -7.36
C LYS A 155 -10.83 -16.87 -7.15
N LEU A 156 -10.07 -16.78 -6.07
CA LEU A 156 -9.08 -17.78 -5.71
C LEU A 156 -9.69 -18.83 -4.77
N PRO A 157 -9.27 -20.10 -4.85
CA PRO A 157 -9.72 -21.10 -3.90
C PRO A 157 -9.13 -20.82 -2.52
N LYS A 158 -9.82 -21.28 -1.47
CA LYS A 158 -9.30 -21.17 -0.10
C LYS A 158 -7.99 -21.98 0.03
N PRO A 159 -6.99 -21.48 0.78
CA PRO A 159 -5.77 -22.24 1.02
C PRO A 159 -6.08 -23.55 1.76
N PRO A 160 -5.31 -24.63 1.52
CA PRO A 160 -5.44 -25.88 2.26
C PRO A 160 -5.28 -25.69 3.78
N LYS A 161 -5.88 -26.58 4.58
CA LYS A 161 -5.66 -26.59 6.04
C LYS A 161 -4.24 -27.06 6.35
N GLY A 162 -3.63 -26.50 7.40
CA GLY A 162 -2.35 -26.97 7.93
C GLY A 162 -1.11 -26.49 7.17
N VAL A 163 -1.24 -25.45 6.34
CA VAL A 163 -0.08 -24.79 5.71
C VAL A 163 0.86 -24.27 6.81
N PRO A 164 2.15 -24.65 6.81
CA PRO A 164 3.12 -24.16 7.78
C PRO A 164 3.21 -22.64 7.75
N GLN A 165 3.29 -22.03 8.94
CA GLN A 165 3.51 -20.59 9.04
C GLN A 165 4.98 -20.27 8.74
N LEU A 166 5.20 -19.20 7.98
CA LEU A 166 6.54 -18.61 7.84
C LEU A 166 6.94 -17.94 9.15
N PRO A 167 8.25 -17.87 9.47
CA PRO A 167 8.73 -17.11 10.62
C PRO A 167 8.18 -15.68 10.59
N GLU A 168 7.90 -15.12 11.77
CA GLU A 168 7.22 -13.82 11.87
C GLU A 168 8.16 -12.63 11.61
N ASP A 169 9.45 -12.78 11.90
CA ASP A 169 10.46 -11.73 11.77
C ASP A 169 11.31 -11.93 10.51
N GLU A 170 11.32 -10.94 9.61
CA GLU A 170 12.10 -10.98 8.38
C GLU A 170 13.62 -11.02 8.66
N ALA A 171 14.09 -10.41 9.75
CA ALA A 171 15.51 -10.43 10.11
C ALA A 171 16.01 -11.82 10.56
N ALA A 172 15.09 -12.69 11.01
CA ALA A 172 15.41 -14.02 11.53
C ALA A 172 15.41 -15.13 10.46
N LEU A 173 15.13 -14.80 9.21
CA LEU A 173 15.10 -15.80 8.13
C LEU A 173 16.53 -16.27 7.85
N GLU A 174 16.80 -17.57 7.92
CA GLU A 174 18.13 -18.19 7.85
C GLU A 174 18.80 -18.02 6.46
N GLY A 175 19.26 -16.80 6.16
CA GLY A 175 19.90 -16.45 4.89
C GLY A 175 18.96 -16.32 3.68
N LYS A 176 17.64 -16.48 3.86
CA LYS A 176 16.64 -16.42 2.77
C LYS A 176 15.74 -15.19 2.87
N THR A 177 15.40 -14.58 1.75
CA THR A 177 14.38 -13.51 1.70
C THR A 177 12.96 -14.10 1.84
N VAL A 178 11.97 -13.26 2.14
CA VAL A 178 10.55 -13.69 2.19
C VAL A 178 10.12 -14.31 0.85
N ARG A 179 10.53 -13.70 -0.26
CA ARG A 179 10.30 -14.24 -1.61
C ARG A 179 10.86 -15.66 -1.76
N GLN A 180 12.11 -15.88 -1.40
CA GLN A 180 12.73 -17.20 -1.53
C GLN A 180 12.04 -18.27 -0.67
N LEU A 181 11.48 -17.90 0.48
CA LEU A 181 10.68 -18.82 1.30
C LEU A 181 9.35 -19.16 0.65
N VAL A 182 8.69 -18.16 0.05
CA VAL A 182 7.47 -18.39 -0.73
C VAL A 182 7.76 -19.27 -1.93
N GLU A 183 8.81 -19.00 -2.70
CA GLU A 183 9.20 -19.83 -3.85
C GLU A 183 9.45 -21.29 -3.43
N LEU A 184 10.12 -21.52 -2.30
CA LEU A 184 10.31 -22.88 -1.77
C LEU A 184 8.98 -23.56 -1.39
N HIS A 185 8.02 -22.79 -0.88
CA HIS A 185 6.70 -23.28 -0.53
C HIS A 185 5.85 -23.61 -1.77
N SER A 186 5.91 -22.75 -2.80
CA SER A 186 5.10 -22.83 -4.00
C SER A 186 5.53 -23.94 -4.97
N ILE A 187 6.66 -24.63 -4.74
CA ILE A 187 7.13 -25.77 -5.56
C ILE A 187 6.19 -26.98 -5.45
N ASP A 188 5.43 -27.13 -4.35
CA ASP A 188 4.45 -28.22 -4.23
C ASP A 188 3.38 -28.09 -5.33
N GLU A 189 3.15 -29.18 -6.07
CA GLU A 189 2.17 -29.23 -7.17
C GLU A 189 0.75 -28.82 -6.74
N LYS A 190 0.42 -28.98 -5.46
CA LYS A 190 -0.86 -28.56 -4.89
C LYS A 190 -0.94 -27.05 -4.67
N CYS A 191 0.20 -26.37 -4.49
CA CYS A 191 0.29 -24.94 -4.21
C CYS A 191 0.44 -24.13 -5.51
N ILE A 192 1.31 -24.58 -6.43
CA ILE A 192 1.73 -23.80 -7.60
C ILE A 192 0.56 -23.24 -8.43
N LYS A 193 -0.51 -24.03 -8.62
CA LYS A 193 -1.66 -23.66 -9.47
C LYS A 193 -2.35 -22.35 -9.06
N CYS A 194 -2.36 -22.04 -7.77
CA CYS A 194 -2.95 -20.79 -7.28
C CYS A 194 -1.87 -19.71 -7.15
N HIS A 195 -0.67 -20.10 -6.73
CA HIS A 195 0.46 -19.21 -6.55
C HIS A 195 0.93 -18.55 -7.85
N GLU A 196 0.80 -19.20 -9.01
CA GLU A 196 1.06 -18.56 -10.31
C GLU A 196 0.23 -17.29 -10.53
N ARG A 197 -0.98 -17.23 -9.95
CA ARG A 197 -1.91 -16.08 -10.06
C ARG A 197 -1.74 -15.05 -8.95
N ILE A 198 -0.88 -15.31 -7.96
CA ILE A 198 -0.73 -14.52 -6.72
C ILE A 198 0.69 -13.98 -6.62
N ASP A 199 1.66 -14.90 -6.62
CA ASP A 199 3.06 -14.65 -6.31
C ASP A 199 3.67 -13.57 -7.20
N PRO A 200 3.39 -13.51 -8.52
CA PRO A 200 3.94 -12.44 -9.34
C PRO A 200 3.57 -11.03 -8.85
N PHE A 201 2.31 -10.80 -8.48
CA PHE A 201 1.89 -9.50 -7.98
C PHE A 201 2.50 -9.20 -6.61
N GLY A 202 2.58 -10.20 -5.74
CA GLY A 202 3.25 -10.07 -4.45
C GLY A 202 4.72 -9.70 -4.56
N PHE A 203 5.46 -10.42 -5.41
CA PHE A 203 6.90 -10.21 -5.62
C PHE A 203 7.21 -8.85 -6.24
N ALA A 204 6.36 -8.36 -7.15
CA ALA A 204 6.50 -7.01 -7.70
C ALA A 204 6.46 -5.93 -6.60
N LEU A 205 5.73 -6.18 -5.51
CA LEU A 205 5.56 -5.26 -4.39
C LEU A 205 6.58 -5.45 -3.27
N GLU A 206 7.52 -6.39 -3.37
CA GLU A 206 8.54 -6.62 -2.34
C GLU A 206 9.56 -5.50 -2.21
N GLY A 207 9.63 -4.61 -3.21
CA GLY A 207 10.41 -3.37 -3.12
C GLY A 207 9.83 -2.35 -2.14
N PHE A 208 8.77 -2.69 -1.41
CA PHE A 208 8.28 -1.94 -0.26
C PHE A 208 8.37 -2.79 1.01
N ASP A 209 8.80 -2.18 2.13
CA ASP A 209 8.84 -2.82 3.45
C ASP A 209 7.43 -3.06 4.02
N THR A 210 7.38 -3.62 5.23
CA THR A 210 6.14 -3.97 5.94
C THR A 210 5.19 -2.80 6.14
N ILE A 211 5.66 -1.55 6.16
CA ILE A 211 4.83 -0.36 6.33
C ILE A 211 4.71 0.47 5.05
N GLY A 212 5.18 -0.07 3.91
CA GLY A 212 5.06 0.57 2.60
C GLY A 212 6.19 1.55 2.26
N ARG A 213 7.31 1.54 2.99
CA ARG A 213 8.51 2.32 2.65
C ARG A 213 9.25 1.66 1.50
N ARG A 214 9.79 2.43 0.56
CA ARG A 214 10.64 1.89 -0.50
C ARG A 214 11.90 1.25 0.08
N ARG A 215 12.30 0.09 -0.45
CA ARG A 215 13.49 -0.65 -0.04
C ARG A 215 14.14 -1.39 -1.20
N ASP A 216 15.46 -1.56 -1.12
CA ASP A 216 16.25 -2.44 -2.02
C ASP A 216 16.84 -3.64 -1.28
N LYS A 217 16.77 -3.61 0.07
CA LYS A 217 17.19 -4.69 0.95
C LYS A 217 16.15 -4.94 2.03
N ASP A 218 16.07 -6.16 2.49
CA ASP A 218 15.17 -6.56 3.57
C ASP A 218 15.74 -6.27 4.97
N LEU A 219 14.99 -6.55 6.04
CA LEU A 219 15.46 -6.33 7.42
C LEU A 219 16.71 -7.17 7.78
N GLY A 220 16.98 -8.24 7.05
CA GLY A 220 18.20 -9.06 7.15
C GLY A 220 19.36 -8.55 6.28
N ASN A 221 19.25 -7.35 5.69
CA ASN A 221 20.23 -6.74 4.78
C ASN A 221 20.50 -7.56 3.50
N ARG A 222 19.54 -8.41 3.09
CA ARG A 222 19.64 -9.18 1.84
C ARG A 222 19.03 -8.37 0.69
N PRO A 223 19.61 -8.43 -0.53
CA PRO A 223 19.06 -7.74 -1.68
C PRO A 223 17.68 -8.30 -2.07
N ILE A 224 16.78 -7.41 -2.49
CA ILE A 224 15.44 -7.75 -2.95
C ILE A 224 15.41 -7.82 -4.47
N ASP A 225 14.76 -8.85 -5.00
CA ASP A 225 14.42 -8.95 -6.42
C ASP A 225 12.90 -8.80 -6.59
N THR A 226 12.50 -7.74 -7.29
CA THR A 226 11.09 -7.46 -7.62
C THR A 226 10.71 -7.88 -9.04
N LYS A 227 11.65 -8.42 -9.83
CA LYS A 227 11.35 -8.86 -11.20
C LYS A 227 10.52 -10.12 -11.16
N THR A 228 9.46 -10.13 -11.94
CA THR A 228 8.52 -11.23 -12.02
C THR A 228 7.85 -11.27 -13.38
N LYS A 229 7.23 -12.40 -13.70
CA LYS A 229 6.43 -12.58 -14.91
C LYS A 229 4.98 -12.78 -14.47
N THR A 230 4.11 -11.88 -14.90
CA THR A 230 2.66 -12.05 -14.69
C THR A 230 2.14 -13.22 -15.54
N PRO A 231 1.03 -13.86 -15.13
CA PRO A 231 0.35 -14.89 -15.91
C PRO A 231 0.04 -14.49 -17.36
#